data_AF-A0A150UTM7-F1
#
_entry.id   AF-A0A150UTM7-F1
#
_cell.length_a   1.000
_cell.length_b   1.000
_cell.length_c   1.000
_cell.angle_alpha   90.00
_cell.angle_beta   90.00
_cell.angle_gamma   90.00
#
_symmetry.space_group_name_H-M   'P 1'
#
loop_
_entity.id
_entity.type
_entity.pdbx_description
1 polymer ?
#
loop_
_entity_poly.entity_id
_entity_poly.type
_entity_poly.pdbx_seq_one_letter_code
_entity_poly.pdbx_strand_id
1 'polypeptide(L)'
;RGPNPPKVAIVLEKLGLPYKCEYMERNDLTKEPFLSINPNGRIPAIVDPNTGVTIWESGAIIDYLIEQYDKDSKLYYASDKNWQSASWKYFQVSGQGPYFGQVAWF
;
A
#
# COMPACT_ATOMS: atom_id res chain seq x y z
N ARG A 1 5.61 12.44 4.97
CA ARG A 1 4.91 11.60 5.97
C ARG A 1 3.41 11.60 5.65
N GLY A 2 2.72 10.47 5.78
CA GLY A 2 1.28 10.36 5.49
C GLY A 2 0.70 9.08 6.10
N PRO A 3 -0.64 8.95 6.18
CA PRO A 3 -1.29 7.84 6.86
C PRO A 3 -1.31 6.53 6.06
N ASN A 4 -1.04 6.57 4.74
CA ASN A 4 -1.11 5.39 3.88
C ASN A 4 0.14 4.48 3.94
N PRO A 5 1.39 4.98 3.93
CA PRO A 5 2.58 4.11 4.01
C PRO A 5 2.65 3.18 5.23
N PRO A 6 2.28 3.60 6.46
CA PRO A 6 2.30 2.71 7.62
C PRO A 6 1.44 1.45 7.46
N LYS A 7 0.35 1.51 6.69
CA LYS A 7 -0.52 0.35 6.43
C LYS A 7 0.25 -0.77 5.71
N VAL A 8 1.06 -0.38 4.71
CA VAL A 8 1.91 -1.31 3.96
C VAL A 8 2.99 -1.88 4.85
N ALA A 9 3.64 -1.03 5.66
CA ALA A 9 4.67 -1.48 6.62
C ALA A 9 4.11 -2.53 7.60
N ILE A 10 2.92 -2.30 8.18
CA ILE A 10 2.28 -3.27 9.08
C ILE A 10 2.09 -4.63 8.41
N VAL A 11 1.67 -4.67 7.14
CA VAL A 11 1.49 -5.92 6.39
C VAL A 11 2.84 -6.61 6.15
N LEU A 12 3.87 -5.87 5.74
CA LEU A 12 5.23 -6.41 5.56
C LEU A 12 5.77 -7.02 6.86
N GLU A 13 5.63 -6.33 7.99
CA GLU A 13 6.04 -6.81 9.31
C GLU A 13 5.27 -8.08 9.71
N LYS A 14 3.96 -8.12 9.48
CA LYS A 14 3.13 -9.29 9.82
C LYS A 14 3.46 -10.51 8.98
N LEU A 15 3.87 -10.32 7.73
CA LEU A 15 4.34 -11.39 6.85
C LEU A 15 5.82 -11.73 7.10
N GLY A 16 6.53 -10.97 7.93
CA GLY A 16 7.97 -11.17 8.18
C GLY A 16 8.84 -10.86 6.96
N LEU A 17 8.36 -10.01 6.04
CA LEU A 17 9.07 -9.68 4.81
C LEU A 17 10.10 -8.58 5.08
N PRO A 18 11.38 -8.77 4.71
CA PRO A 18 12.37 -7.70 4.81
C PRO A 18 12.07 -6.60 3.80
N TYR A 19 12.16 -5.35 4.21
CA TYR A 19 11.97 -4.20 3.33
C TYR A 19 12.91 -3.06 3.70
N LYS A 20 13.25 -2.24 2.70
CA LYS A 20 13.94 -0.97 2.88
C LYS A 20 12.91 0.16 2.78
N CYS A 21 12.84 1.00 3.81
CA CYS A 21 12.00 2.19 3.75
C CYS A 21 12.83 3.37 3.23
N GLU A 22 12.46 3.89 2.08
CA GLU A 22 13.03 5.13 1.54
C GLU A 22 12.07 6.29 1.84
N TYR A 23 12.54 7.23 2.65
CA TYR A 23 11.79 8.43 2.95
C TYR A 23 11.98 9.43 1.83
N MET A 24 10.87 9.97 1.33
CA MET A 24 10.89 11.06 0.38
C MET A 24 10.22 12.29 0.94
N GLU A 25 10.85 13.42 0.67
CA GLU A 25 10.28 14.72 0.94
C GLU A 25 9.14 15.00 -0.03
N ARG A 26 8.16 15.76 0.45
CA ARG A 26 6.94 16.04 -0.31
C ARG A 26 7.24 16.66 -1.68
N ASN A 27 8.24 17.54 -1.74
CA ASN A 27 8.61 18.27 -2.95
C ASN A 27 9.24 17.37 -4.02
N ASP A 28 9.64 16.16 -3.66
CA ASP A 28 10.28 15.22 -4.60
C ASP A 28 9.28 14.18 -5.13
N LEU A 29 8.08 14.10 -4.55
CA LEU A 29 7.02 13.19 -5.00
C LEU A 29 6.48 13.54 -6.39
N THR A 30 6.71 14.75 -6.88
CA THR A 30 6.27 15.19 -8.21
C THR A 30 7.45 15.37 -9.16
N LYS A 31 8.57 14.67 -8.90
CA LYS A 31 9.78 14.73 -9.71
C LYS A 31 10.29 13.32 -10.00
N GLU A 32 11.14 13.23 -11.01
CA GLU A 32 11.96 12.04 -11.21
C GLU A 32 13.00 11.89 -10.07
N PRO A 33 13.39 10.66 -9.70
CA PRO A 33 12.99 9.39 -10.33
C PRO A 33 11.66 8.81 -9.80
N PHE A 34 10.99 9.48 -8.87
CA PHE A 34 9.81 8.89 -8.23
C PHE A 34 8.60 8.77 -9.16
N LEU A 35 8.41 9.72 -10.08
CA LEU A 35 7.32 9.64 -11.06
C LEU A 35 7.42 8.42 -11.98
N SER A 36 8.64 7.95 -12.28
CA SER A 36 8.85 6.67 -12.97
C SER A 36 8.35 5.45 -12.17
N ILE A 37 8.29 5.55 -10.85
CA ILE A 37 7.78 4.49 -9.95
C ILE A 37 6.27 4.66 -9.73
N ASN A 38 5.83 5.89 -9.46
CA ASN A 38 4.42 6.21 -9.29
C ASN A 38 4.07 7.52 -10.02
N PRO A 39 3.40 7.44 -11.20
CA PRO A 39 2.99 8.63 -11.95
C PRO A 39 1.93 9.49 -11.24
N ASN A 40 1.21 8.95 -10.23
CA ASN A 40 0.28 9.72 -9.39
C ASN A 40 1.02 10.68 -8.43
N GLY A 41 2.34 10.52 -8.24
CA GLY A 41 3.16 11.39 -7.40
C GLY A 41 2.73 11.38 -5.93
N ARG A 42 2.27 10.23 -5.42
CA ARG A 42 1.81 10.04 -4.04
C ARG A 42 2.44 8.81 -3.42
N ILE A 43 2.61 8.82 -2.10
CA ILE A 43 3.08 7.63 -1.37
C ILE A 43 1.90 6.85 -0.79
N PRO A 44 2.00 5.52 -0.61
CA PRO A 44 3.18 4.68 -0.86
C PRO A 44 3.26 4.12 -2.30
N ALA A 45 4.48 3.70 -2.66
CA ALA A 45 4.77 2.80 -3.77
C ALA A 45 5.83 1.79 -3.30
N ILE A 46 5.85 0.59 -3.88
CA ILE A 46 6.86 -0.44 -3.63
C ILE A 46 7.44 -0.97 -4.94
N VAL A 47 8.67 -1.46 -4.86
CA VAL A 47 9.32 -2.25 -5.91
C VAL A 47 9.70 -3.58 -5.28
N ASP A 48 9.18 -4.66 -5.84
CA ASP A 48 9.48 -6.01 -5.37
C ASP A 48 10.64 -6.60 -6.20
N PRO A 49 11.83 -6.79 -5.62
CA PRO A 49 12.98 -7.29 -6.35
C PRO A 49 12.85 -8.78 -6.73
N ASN A 50 11.95 -9.54 -6.09
CA ASN A 50 11.79 -10.96 -6.38
C ASN A 50 10.99 -11.19 -7.66
N THR A 51 10.05 -10.30 -7.95
CA THR A 51 9.13 -10.40 -9.11
C THR A 51 9.39 -9.32 -10.16
N GLY A 52 10.13 -8.26 -9.83
CA GLY A 52 10.33 -7.08 -10.68
C GLY A 52 9.11 -6.17 -10.76
N VAL A 53 8.10 -6.40 -9.93
CA VAL A 53 6.82 -5.68 -9.97
C VAL A 53 6.93 -4.35 -9.20
N THR A 54 6.50 -3.28 -9.85
CA THR A 54 6.39 -1.93 -9.25
C THR A 54 4.91 -1.56 -9.12
N ILE A 55 4.45 -1.30 -7.89
CA ILE A 55 3.03 -1.02 -7.60
C ILE A 55 2.91 0.20 -6.68
N TRP A 56 1.89 1.00 -6.94
CA TRP A 56 1.42 2.10 -6.10
C TRP A 56 -0.08 1.92 -5.80
N GLU A 57 -0.64 2.78 -4.95
CA GLU A 57 -1.91 2.59 -4.21
C GLU A 57 -1.81 1.56 -3.08
N SER A 58 -1.98 2.02 -1.84
CA SER A 58 -1.78 1.16 -0.66
C SER A 58 -2.70 -0.05 -0.61
N GLY A 59 -3.93 0.04 -1.14
CA GLY A 59 -4.85 -1.09 -1.21
C GLY A 59 -4.36 -2.18 -2.17
N ALA A 60 -3.90 -1.79 -3.36
CA ALA A 60 -3.37 -2.70 -4.36
C ALA A 60 -2.06 -3.36 -3.89
N ILE A 61 -1.19 -2.59 -3.22
CA ILE A 61 0.03 -3.12 -2.61
C ILE A 61 -0.29 -4.23 -1.60
N ILE A 62 -1.28 -4.00 -0.73
CA ILE A 62 -1.66 -5.00 0.30
C ILE A 62 -2.19 -6.27 -0.36
N ASP A 63 -3.03 -6.15 -1.38
CA ASP A 63 -3.54 -7.32 -2.11
C ASP A 63 -2.43 -8.13 -2.76
N TYR A 64 -1.51 -7.43 -3.43
CA TYR A 64 -0.33 -8.04 -4.04
C TYR A 64 0.51 -8.80 -3.00
N LEU A 65 0.80 -8.18 -1.85
CA LEU A 65 1.60 -8.83 -0.79
C LEU A 65 0.90 -10.06 -0.22
N ILE A 66 -0.41 -10.02 -0.04
CA ILE A 66 -1.19 -11.17 0.42
C ILE A 66 -1.14 -12.30 -0.61
N GLU A 67 -1.42 -12.00 -1.88
CA GLU A 67 -1.43 -13.00 -2.95
C GLU A 67 -0.05 -13.65 -3.14
N GLN A 68 1.00 -12.84 -3.13
CA GLN A 68 2.36 -13.33 -3.38
C GLN A 68 2.97 -14.01 -2.15
N TYR A 69 2.72 -13.52 -0.93
CA TYR A 69 3.52 -13.89 0.23
C TYR A 69 2.74 -14.44 1.44
N ASP A 70 1.42 -14.31 1.51
CA ASP A 70 0.63 -14.84 2.63
C ASP A 70 0.26 -16.34 2.45
N LYS A 71 1.27 -17.19 2.24
CA LYS A 71 1.07 -18.63 1.96
C LYS A 71 0.45 -19.41 3.11
N ASP A 72 0.65 -18.92 4.34
CA ASP A 72 0.10 -19.51 5.57
C ASP A 72 -1.27 -18.93 5.95
N SER A 73 -1.85 -18.03 5.14
CA SER A 73 -3.13 -17.37 5.43
C SER A 73 -3.16 -16.66 6.80
N LYS A 74 -2.06 -15.98 7.16
CA LYS A 74 -1.92 -15.23 8.42
C LYS A 74 -2.75 -13.95 8.43
N LEU A 75 -2.93 -13.32 7.29
CA LEU A 75 -3.64 -12.05 7.14
C LEU A 75 -4.95 -12.21 6.39
N TYR A 76 -5.04 -13.18 5.49
CA TYR A 76 -6.22 -13.41 4.68
C TYR A 76 -6.64 -14.87 4.73
N TYR A 77 -7.89 -15.12 5.12
CA TYR A 77 -8.46 -16.46 5.11
C TYR A 77 -8.70 -16.88 3.66
N ALA A 78 -8.06 -17.98 3.24
CA ALA A 78 -8.14 -18.55 1.89
C ALA A 78 -9.54 -19.05 1.47
N SER A 79 -10.59 -18.87 2.30
CA SER A 79 -11.95 -19.19 1.87
C SER A 79 -12.34 -18.26 0.72
N ASP A 80 -12.71 -18.87 -0.40
CA ASP A 80 -13.09 -18.27 -1.67
C ASP A 80 -13.69 -16.87 -1.54
N LYS A 81 -12.91 -15.86 -1.94
CA LYS A 81 -13.31 -14.45 -2.07
C LYS A 81 -14.09 -13.92 -0.88
N ASN A 82 -13.37 -13.51 0.16
CA ASN A 82 -13.95 -12.72 1.24
C ASN A 82 -14.34 -11.30 0.78
N TRP A 83 -15.47 -11.20 0.08
CA TRP A 83 -16.03 -9.94 -0.41
C TRP A 83 -16.37 -8.94 0.71
N GLN A 84 -16.58 -9.42 1.94
CA GLN A 84 -16.73 -8.56 3.10
C GLN A 84 -15.43 -7.83 3.41
N SER A 85 -14.30 -8.54 3.48
CA SER A 85 -12.98 -7.92 3.66
C SER A 85 -12.65 -6.94 2.52
N ALA A 86 -12.97 -7.31 1.28
CA ALA A 86 -12.82 -6.41 0.14
C ALA A 86 -13.65 -5.13 0.32
N SER A 87 -14.91 -5.25 0.75
CA SER A 87 -15.81 -4.11 0.97
C SER A 87 -15.27 -3.16 2.04
N TRP A 88 -14.81 -3.69 3.18
CA TRP A 88 -14.20 -2.87 4.24
C TRP A 88 -12.93 -2.17 3.79
N LYS A 89 -12.07 -2.85 3.03
CA LYS A 89 -10.86 -2.25 2.46
C LYS A 89 -11.21 -1.13 1.47
N TYR A 90 -12.18 -1.35 0.57
CA TYR A 90 -12.59 -0.30 -0.38
C TYR A 90 -13.24 0.89 0.35
N PHE A 91 -14.04 0.65 1.39
CA PHE A 91 -14.54 1.72 2.26
C PHE A 91 -13.41 2.54 2.90
N GLN A 92 -12.33 1.88 3.35
CA GLN A 92 -11.15 2.54 3.89
C GLN A 92 -10.44 3.39 2.83
N VAL A 93 -10.22 2.83 1.63
CA VAL A 93 -9.46 3.47 0.54
C VAL A 93 -10.23 4.62 -0.12
N SER A 94 -11.54 4.49 -0.32
CA SER A 94 -12.36 5.51 -1.01
C SER A 94 -13.06 6.48 -0.06
N GLY A 95 -13.41 6.03 1.14
CA GLY A 95 -14.12 6.83 2.14
C GLY A 95 -13.15 7.42 3.15
N GLN A 96 -12.73 6.61 4.13
CA GLN A 96 -11.98 7.10 5.29
C GLN A 96 -10.72 7.88 4.89
N GLY A 97 -9.89 7.34 4.00
CA GLY A 97 -8.63 7.96 3.60
C GLY A 97 -8.82 9.35 3.00
N PRO A 98 -9.59 9.50 1.91
CA PRO A 98 -9.84 10.79 1.27
C PRO A 98 -10.51 11.81 2.18
N TYR A 99 -11.57 11.44 2.90
CA TYR A 99 -12.31 12.39 3.74
C TYR A 99 -11.51 12.85 4.96
N PHE A 100 -10.73 11.97 5.61
CA PHE A 100 -9.85 12.39 6.70
C PHE A 100 -8.70 13.24 6.19
N GLY A 101 -8.20 12.95 4.98
CA GLY A 101 -7.26 13.82 4.28
C GLY A 101 -7.83 15.22 4.13
N GLN A 102 -9.05 15.37 3.61
CA GLN A 102 -9.70 16.67 3.44
C GLN A 102 -9.81 17.45 4.75
N VAL A 103 -10.21 16.81 5.86
CA VAL A 103 -10.29 17.46 7.18
C VAL A 103 -8.92 17.94 7.69
N ALA A 104 -7.83 17.25 7.35
CA ALA A 104 -6.48 17.68 7.73
C ALA A 104 -5.89 18.74 6.77
N TRP A 105 -6.54 18.95 5.63
CA TRP A 105 -6.09 19.82 4.54
C TRP A 105 -6.80 21.18 4.51
N PHE A 106 -8.00 21.25 5.07
CA PHE A 106 -8.78 22.47 5.30
C PHE A 106 -8.81 22.81 6.80
#